data_AF-A0A946SMT4-F1
#
_entry.id   AF-A0A946SMT4-F1
#
_cell.length_a   1.000
_cell.length_b   1.000
_cell.length_c   1.000
_cell.angle_alpha   90.00
_cell.angle_beta   90.00
_cell.angle_gamma   90.00
#
_symmetry.space_group_name_H-M   'P 1'
#
loop_
_entity.id
_entity.type
_entity.pdbx_description
1 polymer ?
#
loop_
_entity_poly.entity_id
_entity_poly.type
_entity_poly.pdbx_seq_one_letter_code
_entity_poly.pdbx_strand_id
1 'polypeptide(L)'
;MASRARNLDPFSATMAMVAERRPRLECTATNRAEWRAWRSAFDAALRENLGKLPDPVPLDPETTERVDCGDHWRERVVFDTTAWDSVPAYVLVPKDVAAGEQRPAVLAAHGHGRGKSDMAGSVPEDAEALRQLNYDYGRGMVERGYVVIAPDWRGFGERGSPAEWVRSGRDGCNVNYMAYGYFGYHLLTLQVWDGMRALDYLASRPEVDEDRMGCLGLSFGGTMTTYLAALDERIKVACISGYISTVAGDAITSRGNGNFCGAQYSPGLLDIGDIPDVACLIAPRPLVAEMGTQDNCFVIDDALAGYAEVERLYEAIGEGDKLVNDVFEGGHQFSGAVAYDWFERWL
;
A
#
# COMPACT_ATOMS: atom_id res chain seq x y z
N MET A 1 -21.29 -44.82 7.44
CA MET A 1 -20.58 -43.51 7.51
C MET A 1 -19.12 -43.80 7.75
N ALA A 2 -18.23 -43.52 6.79
CA ALA A 2 -16.79 -43.65 7.04
C ALA A 2 -16.40 -42.61 8.09
N SER A 3 -15.72 -43.02 9.17
CA SER A 3 -15.23 -42.07 10.17
C SER A 3 -14.18 -41.18 9.53
N ARG A 4 -14.46 -39.87 9.40
CA ARG A 4 -13.46 -38.90 8.96
C ARG A 4 -12.24 -39.01 9.88
N ALA A 5 -11.05 -39.22 9.30
CA ALA A 5 -9.81 -39.17 10.05
C ALA A 5 -9.71 -37.81 10.74
N ARG A 6 -9.35 -37.79 12.03
CA ARG A 6 -9.19 -36.55 12.78
C ARG A 6 -7.98 -35.79 12.22
N ASN A 7 -8.17 -34.53 11.83
CA ASN A 7 -7.06 -33.64 11.51
C ASN A 7 -6.60 -32.94 12.81
N LEU A 8 -5.37 -33.19 13.23
CA LEU A 8 -4.76 -32.59 14.43
C LEU A 8 -3.80 -31.44 14.08
N ASP A 9 -3.57 -31.17 12.80
CA ASP A 9 -2.65 -30.14 12.32
C ASP A 9 -3.43 -28.89 11.87
N PRO A 10 -3.31 -27.77 12.60
CA PRO A 10 -3.93 -26.50 12.23
C PRO A 10 -3.50 -26.00 10.85
N PHE A 11 -2.26 -26.27 10.42
CA PHE A 11 -1.80 -25.87 9.09
C PHE A 11 -2.61 -26.60 8.00
N SER A 12 -2.72 -27.92 8.10
CA SER A 12 -3.57 -28.72 7.20
C SER A 12 -5.04 -28.28 7.22
N ALA A 13 -5.55 -27.80 8.36
CA ALA A 13 -6.90 -27.25 8.44
C ALA A 13 -7.02 -25.95 7.63
N THR A 14 -6.06 -25.03 7.75
CA THR A 14 -6.02 -23.80 6.96
C THR A 14 -5.90 -24.08 5.46
N MET A 15 -5.08 -25.07 5.06
CA MET A 15 -4.97 -25.48 3.65
C MET A 15 -6.30 -26.04 3.12
N ALA A 16 -7.04 -26.79 3.93
CA ALA A 16 -8.38 -27.25 3.54
C ALA A 16 -9.36 -26.07 3.39
N MET A 17 -9.32 -25.07 4.28
CA MET A 17 -10.12 -23.85 4.15
C MET A 17 -9.79 -23.09 2.86
N VAL A 18 -8.51 -22.95 2.53
CA VAL A 18 -8.03 -22.33 1.29
C VAL A 18 -8.54 -23.06 0.04
N ALA A 19 -8.56 -24.40 0.05
CA ALA A 19 -9.03 -25.21 -1.06
C ALA A 19 -10.57 -25.22 -1.21
N GLU A 20 -11.29 -25.15 -0.09
CA GLU A 20 -12.76 -25.13 -0.05
C GLU A 20 -13.34 -23.71 -0.21
N ARG A 21 -12.50 -22.67 -0.17
CA ARG A 21 -12.95 -21.27 -0.24
C ARG A 21 -13.80 -21.01 -1.47
N ARG A 22 -14.84 -20.21 -1.31
CA ARG A 22 -15.71 -19.72 -2.38
C ARG A 22 -15.99 -18.24 -2.08
N PRO A 23 -15.09 -17.32 -2.48
CA PRO A 23 -15.28 -15.90 -2.24
C PRO A 23 -16.62 -15.44 -2.81
N ARG A 24 -17.36 -14.65 -2.04
CA ARG A 24 -18.72 -14.22 -2.44
C ARG A 24 -18.71 -13.21 -3.58
N LEU A 25 -17.61 -12.48 -3.76
CA LEU A 25 -17.50 -11.30 -4.61
C LEU A 25 -16.17 -11.28 -5.38
N GLU A 26 -15.70 -12.44 -5.83
CA GLU A 26 -14.60 -12.50 -6.80
C GLU A 26 -14.95 -11.71 -8.07
N CYS A 27 -14.01 -10.95 -8.60
CA CYS A 27 -14.21 -10.13 -9.77
C CYS A 27 -14.24 -11.01 -11.02
N THR A 28 -15.45 -11.31 -11.50
CA THR A 28 -15.66 -12.06 -12.75
C THR A 28 -16.30 -11.21 -13.84
N ALA A 29 -16.30 -9.88 -13.68
CA ALA A 29 -16.95 -8.97 -14.62
C ALA A 29 -16.34 -9.08 -16.01
N THR A 30 -17.20 -9.10 -17.04
CA THR A 30 -16.81 -9.21 -18.46
C THR A 30 -17.09 -7.94 -19.27
N ASN A 31 -17.70 -6.94 -18.63
CA ASN A 31 -18.01 -5.65 -19.22
C ASN A 31 -18.18 -4.59 -18.13
N ARG A 32 -18.29 -3.32 -18.55
CA ARG A 32 -18.38 -2.16 -17.65
C ARG A 32 -19.62 -2.16 -16.75
N ALA A 33 -20.74 -2.71 -17.20
CA ALA A 33 -21.97 -2.73 -16.40
C ALA A 33 -21.85 -3.73 -15.25
N GLU A 34 -21.37 -4.94 -15.53
CA GLU A 34 -21.07 -5.96 -14.52
C GLU A 34 -20.01 -5.46 -13.52
N TRP A 35 -18.94 -4.85 -14.03
CA TRP A 35 -17.89 -4.29 -13.18
C TRP A 35 -18.43 -3.21 -12.24
N ARG A 36 -19.29 -2.30 -12.70
CA ARG A 36 -19.89 -1.28 -11.82
C ARG A 36 -20.73 -1.90 -10.71
N ALA A 37 -21.51 -2.93 -11.03
CA ALA A 37 -22.31 -3.64 -10.04
C ALA A 37 -21.43 -4.37 -9.02
N TRP A 38 -20.42 -5.12 -9.50
CA TRP A 38 -19.44 -5.80 -8.67
C TRP A 38 -18.66 -4.81 -7.79
N ARG A 39 -18.13 -3.73 -8.36
CA ARG A 39 -17.36 -2.69 -7.65
C ARG A 39 -18.13 -2.12 -6.48
N SER A 40 -19.41 -1.78 -6.68
CA SER A 40 -20.25 -1.25 -5.61
C SER A 40 -20.48 -2.27 -4.49
N ALA A 41 -20.63 -3.55 -4.83
CA ALA A 41 -20.82 -4.61 -3.84
C ALA A 41 -19.52 -4.95 -3.09
N PHE A 42 -18.40 -5.01 -3.82
CA PHE A 42 -17.08 -5.32 -3.27
C PHE A 42 -16.53 -4.18 -2.42
N ASP A 43 -16.64 -2.92 -2.83
CA ASP A 43 -16.25 -1.75 -2.01
C ASP A 43 -17.01 -1.74 -0.68
N ALA A 44 -18.34 -1.95 -0.71
CA ALA A 44 -19.15 -2.02 0.51
C ALA A 44 -18.71 -3.18 1.42
N ALA A 45 -18.50 -4.37 0.86
CA ALA A 45 -18.04 -5.53 1.61
C ALA A 45 -16.62 -5.38 2.15
N LEU A 46 -15.71 -4.75 1.40
CA LEU A 46 -14.34 -4.47 1.82
C LEU A 46 -14.32 -3.47 2.96
N ARG A 47 -15.12 -2.40 2.90
CA ARG A 47 -15.25 -1.42 4.00
C ARG A 47 -15.80 -2.07 5.26
N GLU A 48 -16.78 -2.97 5.13
CA GLU A 48 -17.27 -3.78 6.27
C GLU A 48 -16.18 -4.71 6.82
N ASN A 49 -15.43 -5.38 5.93
CA ASN A 49 -14.34 -6.30 6.27
C ASN A 49 -13.18 -5.61 7.01
N LEU A 50 -12.82 -4.40 6.60
CA LEU A 50 -11.83 -3.57 7.26
C LEU A 50 -12.31 -3.09 8.66
N GLY A 51 -13.60 -3.22 8.96
CA GLY A 51 -14.16 -2.85 10.24
C GLY A 51 -14.27 -1.33 10.42
N LYS A 52 -14.40 -0.89 11.69
CA LYS A 52 -14.65 0.52 11.99
C LYS A 52 -13.44 1.41 11.68
N LEU A 53 -13.70 2.56 11.07
CA LEU A 53 -12.75 3.66 10.99
C LEU A 53 -12.74 4.47 12.30
N PRO A 54 -11.64 5.14 12.65
CA PRO A 54 -11.62 6.15 13.69
C PRO A 54 -12.52 7.35 13.35
N ASP A 55 -12.93 8.10 14.38
CA ASP A 55 -13.57 9.40 14.17
C ASP A 55 -12.54 10.44 13.69
N PRO A 56 -12.86 11.27 12.69
CA PRO A 56 -11.96 12.32 12.24
C PRO A 56 -11.80 13.44 13.27
N VAL A 57 -10.56 13.90 13.41
CA VAL A 57 -10.17 15.08 14.19
C VAL A 57 -9.58 16.14 13.26
N PRO A 58 -9.56 17.44 13.62
CA PRO A 58 -8.80 18.44 12.87
C PRO A 58 -7.35 18.00 12.70
N LEU A 59 -6.75 18.24 11.52
CA LEU A 59 -5.36 17.81 11.26
C LEU A 59 -4.33 18.50 12.16
N ASP A 60 -4.60 19.75 12.58
CA ASP A 60 -3.68 20.61 13.36
C ASP A 60 -2.20 20.48 12.94
N PRO A 61 -1.86 20.69 11.65
CA PRO A 61 -0.54 20.35 11.14
C PRO A 61 0.53 21.31 11.65
N GLU A 62 1.66 20.75 12.07
CA GLU A 62 2.86 21.50 12.48
C GLU A 62 4.07 21.08 11.64
N THR A 63 4.74 22.04 10.99
CA THR A 63 6.06 21.83 10.40
C THR A 63 7.13 22.07 11.47
N THR A 64 7.80 21.01 11.89
CA THR A 64 8.78 21.06 12.99
C THR A 64 10.23 21.18 12.53
N GLU A 65 10.50 20.79 11.28
CA GLU A 65 11.83 20.84 10.67
C GLU A 65 11.70 21.17 9.19
N ARG A 66 12.66 21.94 8.66
CA ARG A 66 12.83 22.14 7.22
C ARG A 66 14.32 22.08 6.88
N VAL A 67 14.68 21.17 5.97
CA VAL A 67 16.04 20.93 5.53
C VAL A 67 16.18 21.23 4.05
N ASP A 68 17.25 21.94 3.71
CA ASP A 68 17.69 22.15 2.34
C ASP A 68 18.39 20.89 1.82
N CYS A 69 17.82 20.23 0.81
CA CYS A 69 18.37 19.02 0.19
C CYS A 69 19.04 19.29 -1.18
N GLY A 70 19.31 20.56 -1.51
CA GLY A 70 19.82 20.99 -2.81
C GLY A 70 18.70 21.43 -3.76
N ASP A 71 18.06 20.49 -4.43
CA ASP A 71 17.00 20.68 -5.44
C ASP A 71 15.58 20.81 -4.85
N HIS A 72 15.36 20.28 -3.65
CA HIS A 72 14.09 20.35 -2.93
C HIS A 72 14.27 20.75 -1.46
N TRP A 73 13.15 21.09 -0.82
CA TRP A 73 13.04 21.15 0.64
C TRP A 73 12.49 19.84 1.17
N ARG A 74 13.06 19.32 2.25
CA ARG A 74 12.44 18.28 3.08
C ARG A 74 11.87 18.90 4.34
N GLU A 75 10.56 18.86 4.49
CA GLU A 75 9.86 19.33 5.67
C GLU A 75 9.42 18.15 6.53
N ARG A 76 9.74 18.16 7.84
CA ARG A 76 9.10 17.25 8.80
C ARG A 76 7.82 17.89 9.28
N VAL A 77 6.72 17.19 9.08
CA VAL A 77 5.38 17.62 9.48
C VAL A 77 4.78 16.60 10.42
N VAL A 78 3.94 17.06 11.35
CA VAL A 78 3.12 16.23 12.22
C VAL A 78 1.70 16.71 12.14
N PHE A 79 0.75 15.79 12.01
CA PHE A 79 -0.68 16.11 12.00
C PHE A 79 -1.49 15.01 12.67
N ASP A 80 -2.63 15.36 13.26
CA ASP A 80 -3.50 14.47 14.00
C ASP A 80 -4.44 13.69 13.07
N THR A 81 -4.54 12.38 13.29
CA THR A 81 -5.41 11.49 12.50
C THR A 81 -6.53 10.89 13.34
N THR A 82 -6.32 10.74 14.65
CA THR A 82 -7.33 10.29 15.61
C THR A 82 -7.21 11.10 16.91
N ALA A 83 -8.15 10.89 17.84
CA ALA A 83 -8.07 11.49 19.17
C ALA A 83 -6.87 11.00 20.03
N TRP A 84 -6.12 9.99 19.55
CA TRP A 84 -5.05 9.33 20.29
C TRP A 84 -3.71 9.34 19.56
N ASP A 85 -3.68 9.65 18.26
CA ASP A 85 -2.51 9.48 17.43
C ASP A 85 -2.34 10.60 16.40
N SER A 86 -1.07 10.92 16.19
CA SER A 86 -0.59 11.79 15.11
C SER A 86 0.29 10.99 14.14
N VAL A 87 0.44 11.51 12.93
CA VAL A 87 1.33 10.98 11.89
C VAL A 87 2.48 11.96 11.67
N PRO A 88 3.73 11.58 11.98
CA PRO A 88 4.90 12.25 11.46
C PRO A 88 5.10 11.84 9.99
N ALA A 89 5.34 12.82 9.13
CA ALA A 89 5.62 12.61 7.72
C ALA A 89 6.78 13.51 7.25
N TYR A 90 7.43 13.11 6.16
CA TYR A 90 8.26 14.01 5.39
C TYR A 90 7.48 14.50 4.18
N VAL A 91 7.54 15.80 3.92
CA VAL A 91 7.08 16.41 2.68
C VAL A 91 8.29 16.88 1.89
N LEU A 92 8.42 16.42 0.65
CA LEU A 92 9.46 16.85 -0.27
C LEU A 92 8.85 17.85 -1.25
N VAL A 93 9.39 19.06 -1.29
CA VAL A 93 8.85 20.18 -2.06
C VAL A 93 9.92 20.68 -3.03
N PRO A 94 9.70 20.59 -4.36
CA PRO A 94 10.65 21.14 -5.32
C PRO A 94 10.89 22.64 -5.08
N LYS A 95 12.12 23.11 -5.21
CA LYS A 95 12.44 24.53 -4.96
C LYS A 95 12.05 25.46 -6.10
N ASP A 96 11.81 24.90 -7.27
CA ASP A 96 11.45 25.63 -8.49
C ASP A 96 9.94 25.91 -8.60
N VAL A 97 9.13 25.51 -7.61
CA VAL A 97 7.70 25.84 -7.57
C VAL A 97 7.52 27.36 -7.47
N ALA A 98 6.91 27.94 -8.50
CA ALA A 98 6.63 29.37 -8.53
C ALA A 98 5.49 29.77 -7.58
N ALA A 99 5.44 31.04 -7.18
CA ALA A 99 4.37 31.54 -6.33
C ALA A 99 3.00 31.38 -7.02
N GLY A 100 2.10 30.61 -6.37
CA GLY A 100 0.76 30.32 -6.90
C GLY A 100 0.72 29.16 -7.92
N GLU A 101 1.84 28.51 -8.19
CA GLU A 101 1.88 27.28 -8.97
C GLU A 101 1.45 26.08 -8.11
N GLN A 102 0.62 25.21 -8.69
CA GLN A 102 0.27 23.91 -8.12
C GLN A 102 0.89 22.80 -8.95
N ARG A 103 1.44 21.78 -8.29
CA ARG A 103 2.11 20.64 -8.91
C ARG A 103 1.36 19.34 -8.59
N PRO A 104 1.47 18.31 -9.45
CA PRO A 104 0.99 16.99 -9.10
C PRO A 104 1.71 16.51 -7.83
N ALA A 105 1.03 15.68 -7.05
CA ALA A 105 1.54 15.23 -5.77
C ALA A 105 1.47 13.71 -5.61
N VAL A 106 2.36 13.15 -4.80
CA VAL A 106 2.46 11.69 -4.61
C VAL A 106 2.56 11.34 -3.14
N LEU A 107 1.76 10.37 -2.70
CA LEU A 107 2.00 9.65 -1.46
C LEU A 107 3.00 8.52 -1.73
N ALA A 108 4.20 8.62 -1.16
CA ALA A 108 5.23 7.58 -1.21
C ALA A 108 5.10 6.69 0.03
N ALA A 109 4.56 5.49 -0.16
CA ALA A 109 4.24 4.54 0.89
C ALA A 109 5.44 3.62 1.16
N HIS A 110 6.01 3.67 2.37
CA HIS A 110 7.17 2.83 2.69
C HIS A 110 6.80 1.36 2.96
N GLY A 111 7.75 0.45 2.65
CA GLY A 111 7.70 -0.97 3.02
C GLY A 111 8.16 -1.25 4.46
N HIS A 112 8.49 -2.51 4.76
CA HIS A 112 9.14 -2.83 6.03
C HIS A 112 10.56 -2.26 6.05
N GLY A 113 10.80 -1.26 6.91
CA GLY A 113 12.06 -0.52 6.92
C GLY A 113 12.08 0.57 8.00
N ARG A 114 12.80 1.66 7.75
CA ARG A 114 12.96 2.80 8.65
C ARG A 114 11.85 3.84 8.51
N GLY A 115 10.86 3.59 7.67
CA GLY A 115 9.72 4.47 7.48
C GLY A 115 9.96 5.56 6.45
N LYS A 116 9.42 6.75 6.69
CA LYS A 116 9.52 7.94 5.82
C LYS A 116 10.95 8.31 5.43
N SER A 117 11.93 8.00 6.27
CA SER A 117 13.35 8.27 6.00
C SER A 117 13.89 7.51 4.80
N ASP A 118 13.41 6.29 4.57
CA ASP A 118 13.78 5.51 3.38
C ASP A 118 13.26 6.19 2.12
N MET A 119 12.02 6.67 2.14
CA MET A 119 11.36 7.32 0.99
C MET A 119 12.06 8.63 0.60
N ALA A 120 12.51 9.38 1.60
CA ALA A 120 13.18 10.66 1.42
C ALA A 120 14.68 10.54 1.15
N GLY A 121 15.24 9.32 0.97
CA GLY A 121 16.68 9.10 0.83
C GLY A 121 17.51 9.66 1.99
N SER A 122 16.89 9.82 3.16
CA SER A 122 17.38 10.63 4.28
C SER A 122 18.07 9.74 5.32
N VAL A 123 19.17 9.14 4.89
CA VAL A 123 19.83 8.02 5.57
C VAL A 123 21.34 8.17 5.56
N PRO A 124 22.07 7.50 6.48
CA PRO A 124 23.52 7.44 6.42
C PRO A 124 24.00 6.90 5.06
N GLU A 125 25.06 7.51 4.50
CA GLU A 125 25.63 7.16 3.19
C GLU A 125 26.04 5.67 3.07
N ASP A 126 26.32 5.00 4.19
CA ASP A 126 26.71 3.59 4.28
C ASP A 126 25.52 2.61 4.37
N ALA A 127 24.28 3.08 4.26
CA ALA A 127 23.09 2.24 4.26
C ALA A 127 22.91 1.47 2.94
N GLU A 128 23.79 0.48 2.71
CA GLU A 128 23.78 -0.47 1.58
C GLU A 128 22.38 -1.05 1.30
N ALA A 129 21.60 -1.30 2.36
CA ALA A 129 20.24 -1.84 2.27
C ALA A 129 19.25 -0.98 1.46
N LEU A 130 19.45 0.35 1.34
CA LEU A 130 18.60 1.17 0.45
C LEU A 130 18.98 1.03 -1.00
N ARG A 131 20.29 1.00 -1.28
CA ARG A 131 20.79 0.89 -2.64
C ARG A 131 20.39 -0.44 -3.26
N GLN A 132 20.31 -1.49 -2.46
CA GLN A 132 19.90 -2.82 -2.92
C GLN A 132 18.40 -2.92 -3.25
N LEU A 133 17.56 -2.12 -2.60
CA LEU A 133 16.11 -2.24 -2.74
C LEU A 133 15.46 -1.06 -3.48
N ASN A 134 16.23 -0.01 -3.81
CA ASN A 134 15.78 1.21 -4.51
C ASN A 134 14.59 1.91 -3.81
N TYR A 135 14.63 1.97 -2.47
CA TYR A 135 13.51 2.44 -1.64
C TYR A 135 13.31 3.96 -1.64
N ASP A 136 14.22 4.76 -2.20
CA ASP A 136 14.13 6.23 -2.21
C ASP A 136 13.27 6.76 -3.36
N TYR A 137 12.24 6.03 -3.77
CA TYR A 137 11.32 6.45 -4.83
C TYR A 137 10.53 7.73 -4.51
N GLY A 138 10.42 8.12 -3.24
CA GLY A 138 9.94 9.45 -2.87
C GLY A 138 10.88 10.56 -3.35
N ARG A 139 12.19 10.36 -3.19
CA ARG A 139 13.22 11.23 -3.78
C ARG A 139 13.14 11.22 -5.32
N GLY A 140 12.99 10.05 -5.92
CA GLY A 140 12.83 9.95 -7.39
C GLY A 140 11.64 10.75 -7.94
N MET A 141 10.54 10.85 -7.19
CA MET A 141 9.39 11.66 -7.55
C MET A 141 9.63 13.17 -7.37
N VAL A 142 10.24 13.63 -6.27
CA VAL A 142 10.50 15.08 -6.10
C VAL A 142 11.50 15.59 -7.14
N GLU A 143 12.50 14.80 -7.53
CA GLU A 143 13.45 15.10 -8.61
C GLU A 143 12.74 15.30 -9.98
N ARG A 144 11.52 14.77 -10.13
CA ARG A 144 10.65 14.93 -11.32
C ARG A 144 9.62 16.04 -11.16
N GLY A 145 9.70 16.83 -10.11
CA GLY A 145 8.87 18.02 -9.91
C GLY A 145 7.53 17.76 -9.20
N TYR A 146 7.34 16.58 -8.62
CA TYR A 146 6.17 16.27 -7.79
C TYR A 146 6.35 16.79 -6.36
N VAL A 147 5.25 17.18 -5.71
CA VAL A 147 5.23 17.34 -4.24
C VAL A 147 5.00 15.96 -3.62
N VAL A 148 5.88 15.51 -2.74
CA VAL A 148 5.81 14.15 -2.19
C VAL A 148 5.49 14.19 -0.71
N ILE A 149 4.62 13.31 -0.24
CA ILE A 149 4.46 13.01 1.19
C ILE A 149 4.81 11.56 1.49
N ALA A 150 5.62 11.35 2.52
CA ALA A 150 5.99 10.04 3.04
C ALA A 150 5.63 9.98 4.54
N PRO A 151 4.50 9.38 4.91
CA PRO A 151 4.12 9.20 6.32
C PRO A 151 4.82 7.99 6.95
N ASP A 152 5.00 7.99 8.27
CA ASP A 152 5.31 6.75 9.00
C ASP A 152 4.04 5.94 9.30
N TRP A 153 4.06 4.66 8.94
CA TRP A 153 3.02 3.71 9.33
C TRP A 153 3.13 3.32 10.81
N ARG A 154 2.03 2.83 11.40
CA ARG A 154 1.96 2.44 12.81
C ARG A 154 2.94 1.30 13.11
N GLY A 155 3.84 1.50 14.06
CA GLY A 155 4.88 0.52 14.40
C GLY A 155 6.20 0.70 13.62
N PHE A 156 6.30 1.72 12.76
CA PHE A 156 7.49 2.01 11.96
C PHE A 156 7.98 3.45 12.18
N GLY A 157 9.25 3.70 11.83
CA GLY A 157 9.86 5.02 11.93
C GLY A 157 9.71 5.64 13.32
N GLU A 158 9.24 6.88 13.38
CA GLU A 158 8.97 7.60 14.63
C GLU A 158 7.74 7.07 15.39
N ARG A 159 6.92 6.23 14.74
CA ARG A 159 5.77 5.56 15.33
C ARG A 159 6.10 4.13 15.75
N GLY A 160 7.39 3.80 15.83
CA GLY A 160 7.89 2.56 16.40
C GLY A 160 7.51 2.44 17.86
N SER A 161 7.11 1.23 18.27
CA SER A 161 6.82 0.95 19.67
C SER A 161 8.09 0.91 20.52
N PRO A 162 8.03 1.18 21.83
CA PRO A 162 9.19 1.04 22.72
C PRO A 162 9.83 -0.35 22.61
N ALA A 163 11.15 -0.42 22.64
CA ALA A 163 11.90 -1.66 22.41
C ALA A 163 11.55 -2.76 23.43
N GLU A 164 11.21 -2.38 24.66
CA GLU A 164 10.79 -3.26 25.75
C GLU A 164 9.35 -3.78 25.60
N TRP A 165 8.53 -3.16 24.74
CA TRP A 165 7.13 -3.55 24.55
C TRP A 165 7.01 -4.85 23.73
N VAL A 166 7.88 -5.01 22.72
CA VAL A 166 7.95 -6.22 21.89
C VAL A 166 8.94 -7.19 22.51
N ARG A 167 8.45 -8.31 23.05
CA ARG A 167 9.33 -9.37 23.58
C ARG A 167 10.28 -9.88 22.49
N SER A 168 11.53 -10.14 22.87
CA SER A 168 12.56 -10.69 21.98
C SER A 168 12.03 -11.86 21.13
N GLY A 169 12.27 -11.79 19.82
CA GLY A 169 11.85 -12.81 18.85
C GLY A 169 10.38 -12.72 18.40
N ARG A 170 9.61 -11.74 18.88
CA ARG A 170 8.27 -11.46 18.34
C ARG A 170 8.32 -10.43 17.22
N ASP A 171 7.42 -10.62 16.26
CA ASP A 171 7.16 -9.64 15.22
C ASP A 171 6.33 -8.46 15.77
N GLY A 172 6.82 -7.23 15.57
CA GLY A 172 6.19 -6.00 16.06
C GLY A 172 4.85 -5.69 15.38
N CYS A 173 4.67 -6.02 14.11
CA CYS A 173 3.41 -5.84 13.40
C CYS A 173 2.32 -6.73 14.01
N ASN A 174 2.65 -7.98 14.33
CA ASN A 174 1.74 -8.91 15.00
C ASN A 174 1.39 -8.47 16.42
N VAL A 175 2.33 -7.88 17.16
CA VAL A 175 2.05 -7.32 18.48
C VAL A 175 1.11 -6.11 18.37
N ASN A 176 1.39 -5.18 17.45
CA ASN A 176 0.53 -4.02 17.20
C ASN A 176 -0.88 -4.45 16.78
N TYR A 177 -1.02 -5.38 15.84
CA TYR A 177 -2.32 -5.90 15.40
C TYR A 177 -3.14 -6.44 16.57
N MET A 178 -2.53 -7.27 17.41
CA MET A 178 -3.23 -7.81 18.59
C MET A 178 -3.60 -6.72 19.58
N ALA A 179 -2.74 -5.72 19.80
CA ALA A 179 -3.01 -4.63 20.73
C ALA A 179 -4.21 -3.77 20.30
N TYR A 180 -4.24 -3.32 19.04
CA TYR A 180 -5.39 -2.58 18.50
C TYR A 180 -6.65 -3.46 18.40
N GLY A 181 -6.48 -4.76 18.15
CA GLY A 181 -7.56 -5.74 18.10
C GLY A 181 -8.38 -5.81 19.39
N TYR A 182 -7.77 -5.62 20.56
CA TYR A 182 -8.51 -5.56 21.84
C TYR A 182 -9.49 -4.37 21.93
N PHE A 183 -9.29 -3.34 21.12
CA PHE A 183 -10.20 -2.18 21.01
C PHE A 183 -11.13 -2.27 19.79
N GLY A 184 -11.13 -3.42 19.10
CA GLY A 184 -11.96 -3.68 17.92
C GLY A 184 -11.48 -2.97 16.65
N TYR A 185 -10.20 -2.58 16.59
CA TYR A 185 -9.60 -2.01 15.38
C TYR A 185 -8.72 -3.04 14.67
N HIS A 186 -8.62 -2.91 13.35
CA HIS A 186 -7.66 -3.66 12.53
C HIS A 186 -6.50 -2.73 12.19
N LEU A 187 -5.27 -3.22 12.32
CA LEU A 187 -4.08 -2.40 12.11
C LEU A 187 -4.00 -1.88 10.66
N LEU A 188 -4.31 -2.72 9.67
CA LEU A 188 -4.39 -2.31 8.28
C LEU A 188 -5.35 -1.13 8.09
N THR A 189 -6.56 -1.22 8.65
CA THR A 189 -7.59 -0.17 8.60
C THR A 189 -7.12 1.15 9.22
N LEU A 190 -6.44 1.10 10.36
CA LEU A 190 -5.88 2.30 10.98
C LEU A 190 -4.78 2.94 10.13
N GLN A 191 -3.97 2.14 9.42
CA GLN A 191 -2.93 2.66 8.54
C GLN A 191 -3.53 3.23 7.25
N VAL A 192 -4.57 2.61 6.69
CA VAL A 192 -5.33 3.16 5.56
C VAL A 192 -5.96 4.49 5.94
N TRP A 193 -6.56 4.56 7.12
CA TRP A 193 -7.08 5.81 7.67
C TRP A 193 -5.98 6.88 7.77
N ASP A 194 -4.84 6.56 8.38
CA ASP A 194 -3.71 7.49 8.48
C ASP A 194 -3.23 7.96 7.09
N GLY A 195 -3.22 7.10 6.08
CA GLY A 195 -2.89 7.45 4.70
C GLY A 195 -3.93 8.37 4.04
N MET A 196 -5.23 8.14 4.24
CA MET A 196 -6.29 9.05 3.77
C MET A 196 -6.18 10.42 4.43
N ARG A 197 -5.82 10.48 5.72
CA ARG A 197 -5.54 11.74 6.44
C ARG A 197 -4.27 12.43 5.94
N ALA A 198 -3.25 11.67 5.53
CA ALA A 198 -2.07 12.22 4.87
C ALA A 198 -2.41 12.86 3.51
N LEU A 199 -3.34 12.27 2.74
CA LEU A 199 -3.87 12.88 1.52
C LEU A 199 -4.69 14.15 1.81
N ASP A 200 -5.46 14.20 2.90
CA ASP A 200 -6.16 15.42 3.34
C ASP A 200 -5.17 16.55 3.63
N TYR A 201 -4.08 16.25 4.33
CA TYR A 201 -3.02 17.22 4.58
C TYR A 201 -2.32 17.65 3.28
N LEU A 202 -1.99 16.70 2.41
CA LEU A 202 -1.34 16.99 1.13
C LEU A 202 -2.19 17.93 0.27
N ALA A 203 -3.48 17.64 0.14
CA ALA A 203 -4.44 18.47 -0.61
C ALA A 203 -4.62 19.89 -0.02
N SER A 204 -4.35 20.06 1.28
CA SER A 204 -4.44 21.39 1.91
C SER A 204 -3.27 22.33 1.59
N ARG A 205 -2.20 21.81 0.97
CA ARG A 205 -0.98 22.60 0.72
C ARG A 205 -1.12 23.46 -0.54
N PRO A 206 -0.68 24.74 -0.51
CA PRO A 206 -0.90 25.67 -1.62
C PRO A 206 -0.17 25.29 -2.91
N GLU A 207 0.92 24.52 -2.84
CA GLU A 207 1.66 24.03 -4.00
C GLU A 207 1.16 22.69 -4.56
N VAL A 208 0.10 22.11 -4.00
CA VAL A 208 -0.46 20.83 -4.44
C VAL A 208 -1.70 21.05 -5.30
N ASP A 209 -1.75 20.37 -6.44
CA ASP A 209 -2.97 20.17 -7.22
C ASP A 209 -3.70 18.91 -6.69
N GLU A 210 -4.80 19.10 -5.97
CA GLU A 210 -5.55 18.00 -5.35
C GLU A 210 -6.22 17.06 -6.36
N ASP A 211 -6.41 17.50 -7.60
CA ASP A 211 -6.96 16.68 -8.68
C ASP A 211 -5.90 15.81 -9.35
N ARG A 212 -4.61 16.04 -9.07
CA ARG A 212 -3.46 15.34 -9.66
C ARG A 212 -2.61 14.65 -8.59
N MET A 213 -3.23 13.77 -7.81
CA MET A 213 -2.54 12.96 -6.79
C MET A 213 -2.31 11.52 -7.23
N GLY A 214 -1.15 10.96 -6.90
CA GLY A 214 -0.81 9.55 -7.10
C GLY A 214 -0.34 8.85 -5.82
N CYS A 215 -0.20 7.54 -5.87
CA CYS A 215 0.34 6.75 -4.75
C CYS A 215 1.24 5.62 -5.25
N LEU A 216 2.38 5.41 -4.62
CA LEU A 216 3.27 4.31 -4.97
C LEU A 216 4.00 3.75 -3.76
N GLY A 217 4.36 2.47 -3.85
CA GLY A 217 5.16 1.84 -2.82
C GLY A 217 5.55 0.41 -3.15
N LEU A 218 6.59 -0.05 -2.46
CA LEU A 218 7.14 -1.40 -2.53
C LEU A 218 6.78 -2.21 -1.28
N SER A 219 6.48 -3.50 -1.44
CA SER A 219 6.26 -4.43 -0.32
C SER A 219 5.01 -4.05 0.49
N PHE A 220 5.15 -3.82 1.80
CA PHE A 220 4.12 -3.21 2.61
C PHE A 220 3.67 -1.82 2.07
N GLY A 221 4.55 -1.09 1.40
CA GLY A 221 4.19 0.11 0.65
C GLY A 221 3.30 -0.19 -0.56
N GLY A 222 3.50 -1.33 -1.20
CA GLY A 222 2.62 -1.89 -2.22
C GLY A 222 1.25 -2.25 -1.64
N THR A 223 1.20 -2.86 -0.44
CA THR A 223 -0.07 -3.06 0.29
C THR A 223 -0.80 -1.75 0.48
N MET A 224 -0.12 -0.76 1.06
CA MET A 224 -0.72 0.54 1.34
C MET A 224 -1.19 1.22 0.05
N THR A 225 -0.42 1.12 -1.03
CA THR A 225 -0.83 1.66 -2.34
C THR A 225 -2.08 0.97 -2.87
N THR A 226 -2.17 -0.37 -2.79
CA THR A 226 -3.37 -1.11 -3.22
C THR A 226 -4.62 -0.65 -2.48
N TYR A 227 -4.57 -0.61 -1.15
CA TYR A 227 -5.75 -0.28 -0.34
C TYR A 227 -6.10 1.21 -0.41
N LEU A 228 -5.12 2.12 -0.39
CA LEU A 228 -5.37 3.55 -0.52
C LEU A 228 -5.95 3.87 -1.89
N ALA A 229 -5.35 3.35 -2.97
CA ALA A 229 -5.86 3.57 -4.32
C ALA A 229 -7.28 2.96 -4.48
N ALA A 230 -7.54 1.78 -3.91
CA ALA A 230 -8.87 1.17 -3.96
C ALA A 230 -9.95 2.01 -3.24
N LEU A 231 -9.62 2.61 -2.09
CA LEU A 231 -10.60 3.21 -1.16
C LEU A 231 -10.70 4.73 -1.24
N ASP A 232 -9.72 5.41 -1.84
CA ASP A 232 -9.66 6.86 -2.00
C ASP A 232 -9.51 7.24 -3.49
N GLU A 233 -10.56 7.84 -4.06
CA GLU A 233 -10.62 8.22 -5.48
C GLU A 233 -9.79 9.47 -5.82
N ARG A 234 -9.17 10.12 -4.83
CA ARG A 234 -8.22 11.21 -5.08
C ARG A 234 -6.93 10.71 -5.70
N ILE A 235 -6.54 9.46 -5.43
CA ILE A 235 -5.42 8.81 -6.12
C ILE A 235 -5.85 8.52 -7.57
N LYS A 236 -5.24 9.21 -8.53
CA LYS A 236 -5.52 9.11 -9.97
C LYS A 236 -4.62 8.11 -10.69
N VAL A 237 -3.42 7.86 -10.18
CA VAL A 237 -2.48 6.85 -10.70
C VAL A 237 -1.82 6.11 -9.53
N ALA A 238 -1.56 4.82 -9.70
CA ALA A 238 -0.93 3.99 -8.69
C ALA A 238 0.23 3.17 -9.26
N CYS A 239 1.25 2.91 -8.44
CA CYS A 239 2.26 1.88 -8.69
C CYS A 239 2.34 0.91 -7.50
N ILE A 240 1.90 -0.32 -7.73
CA ILE A 240 1.98 -1.41 -6.75
C ILE A 240 3.22 -2.23 -7.07
N SER A 241 4.29 -2.01 -6.32
CA SER A 241 5.56 -2.71 -6.50
C SER A 241 5.71 -3.84 -5.48
N GLY A 242 5.96 -5.06 -5.94
CA GLY A 242 6.17 -6.23 -5.07
C GLY A 242 5.05 -6.41 -4.04
N TYR A 243 3.79 -6.54 -4.48
CA TYR A 243 2.65 -6.87 -3.60
C TYR A 243 1.48 -7.53 -4.31
N ILE A 244 1.17 -7.19 -5.58
CA ILE A 244 0.13 -7.90 -6.34
C ILE A 244 0.51 -9.38 -6.36
N SER A 245 -0.26 -10.19 -5.62
CA SER A 245 -0.09 -11.63 -5.35
C SER A 245 -1.45 -12.12 -4.84
N THR A 246 -1.52 -13.31 -4.24
CA THR A 246 -2.75 -13.85 -3.64
C THR A 246 -2.53 -14.27 -2.20
N VAL A 247 -3.48 -13.99 -1.31
CA VAL A 247 -3.45 -14.52 0.06
C VAL A 247 -3.56 -16.03 0.03
N ALA A 248 -4.44 -16.54 -0.83
CA ALA A 248 -4.77 -17.95 -0.85
C ALA A 248 -3.75 -18.84 -1.60
N GLY A 249 -2.98 -18.27 -2.54
CA GLY A 249 -1.94 -18.98 -3.29
C GLY A 249 -0.56 -18.80 -2.68
N ASP A 250 -0.18 -17.56 -2.33
CA ASP A 250 1.15 -17.21 -1.86
C ASP A 250 1.19 -17.09 -0.33
N ALA A 251 0.49 -16.08 0.23
CA ALA A 251 0.73 -15.63 1.59
C ALA A 251 0.48 -16.71 2.66
N ILE A 252 -0.61 -17.49 2.55
CA ILE A 252 -0.98 -18.50 3.56
C ILE A 252 -0.32 -19.86 3.31
N THR A 253 0.18 -20.12 2.11
CA THR A 253 0.70 -21.45 1.75
C THR A 253 2.19 -21.58 2.06
N SER A 254 2.73 -22.79 1.90
CA SER A 254 4.17 -23.05 2.01
C SER A 254 4.97 -22.44 0.86
N ARG A 255 4.32 -21.91 -0.19
CA ARG A 255 5.01 -21.26 -1.30
C ARG A 255 5.54 -19.89 -0.88
N GLY A 256 4.68 -19.06 -0.28
CA GLY A 256 5.07 -17.78 0.31
C GLY A 256 5.58 -17.89 1.74
N ASN A 257 5.72 -19.09 2.30
CA ASN A 257 6.22 -19.31 3.66
C ASN A 257 5.50 -18.50 4.75
N GLY A 258 4.18 -18.27 4.61
CA GLY A 258 3.46 -17.46 5.59
C GLY A 258 3.74 -15.95 5.47
N ASN A 259 4.01 -15.44 4.27
CA ASN A 259 4.38 -14.04 4.02
C ASN A 259 3.22 -13.05 4.24
N PHE A 260 2.85 -12.87 5.50
CA PHE A 260 1.93 -11.84 5.98
C PHE A 260 2.35 -11.42 7.39
N CYS A 261 2.00 -10.20 7.76
CA CYS A 261 2.19 -9.69 9.12
C CYS A 261 0.92 -8.97 9.57
N GLY A 262 0.83 -8.66 10.87
CA GLY A 262 -0.33 -7.99 11.45
C GLY A 262 -0.66 -6.65 10.80
N ALA A 263 0.29 -5.99 10.14
CA ALA A 263 0.08 -4.73 9.42
C ALA A 263 -0.58 -4.91 8.04
N GLN A 264 -0.49 -6.11 7.46
CA GLN A 264 -1.05 -6.47 6.14
C GLN A 264 -2.31 -7.35 6.26
N TYR A 265 -2.70 -7.71 7.48
CA TYR A 265 -3.78 -8.67 7.73
C TYR A 265 -5.16 -8.00 7.72
N SER A 266 -6.06 -8.47 6.84
CA SER A 266 -7.47 -8.13 6.82
C SER A 266 -8.34 -9.35 7.20
N PRO A 267 -8.97 -9.36 8.39
CA PRO A 267 -9.76 -10.49 8.85
C PRO A 267 -10.93 -10.83 7.91
N GLY A 268 -10.98 -12.06 7.40
CA GLY A 268 -12.08 -12.52 6.54
C GLY A 268 -12.02 -12.04 5.09
N LEU A 269 -10.89 -11.51 4.61
CA LEU A 269 -10.75 -11.09 3.20
C LEU A 269 -11.15 -12.23 2.24
N LEU A 270 -10.67 -13.45 2.51
CA LEU A 270 -10.95 -14.65 1.70
C LEU A 270 -12.44 -15.08 1.65
N ASP A 271 -13.29 -14.53 2.52
CA ASP A 271 -14.75 -14.76 2.45
C ASP A 271 -15.42 -13.90 1.38
N ILE A 272 -14.80 -12.77 1.01
CA ILE A 272 -15.34 -11.82 0.04
C ILE A 272 -14.57 -11.83 -1.29
N GLY A 273 -13.26 -12.02 -1.27
CA GLY A 273 -12.39 -12.02 -2.44
C GLY A 273 -10.94 -12.29 -2.05
N ASP A 274 -9.99 -11.76 -2.81
CA ASP A 274 -8.55 -11.82 -2.51
C ASP A 274 -7.87 -10.47 -2.88
N ILE A 275 -6.54 -10.35 -2.77
CA ILE A 275 -5.77 -9.15 -3.09
C ILE A 275 -6.05 -8.60 -4.52
N PRO A 276 -6.13 -9.44 -5.57
CA PRO A 276 -6.44 -8.95 -6.92
C PRO A 276 -7.83 -8.31 -7.02
N ASP A 277 -8.81 -8.80 -6.26
CA ASP A 277 -10.15 -8.18 -6.19
C ASP A 277 -10.09 -6.77 -5.58
N VAL A 278 -9.23 -6.56 -4.57
CA VAL A 278 -8.98 -5.21 -4.03
C VAL A 278 -8.34 -4.32 -5.11
N ALA A 279 -7.34 -4.83 -5.83
CA ALA A 279 -6.71 -4.09 -6.93
C ALA A 279 -7.69 -3.77 -8.07
N CYS A 280 -8.67 -4.64 -8.33
CA CYS A 280 -9.73 -4.42 -9.31
C CYS A 280 -10.64 -3.20 -9.01
N LEU A 281 -10.66 -2.71 -7.77
CA LEU A 281 -11.34 -1.44 -7.41
C LEU A 281 -10.62 -0.19 -7.95
N ILE A 282 -9.34 -0.30 -8.33
CA ILE A 282 -8.54 0.81 -8.86
C ILE A 282 -9.02 1.18 -10.26
N ALA A 283 -9.45 0.20 -11.05
CA ALA A 283 -10.03 0.41 -12.38
C ALA A 283 -11.10 1.53 -12.35
N PRO A 284 -11.21 2.35 -13.41
CA PRO A 284 -10.42 2.37 -14.63
C PRO A 284 -9.18 3.28 -14.50
N ARG A 285 -8.66 3.53 -13.28
CA ARG A 285 -7.53 4.44 -13.09
C ARG A 285 -6.21 3.77 -13.52
N PRO A 286 -5.27 4.55 -14.06
CA PRO A 286 -3.94 4.06 -14.41
C PRO A 286 -3.22 3.34 -13.27
N LEU A 287 -2.71 2.14 -13.56
CA LEU A 287 -2.01 1.27 -12.60
C LEU A 287 -0.78 0.64 -13.22
N VAL A 288 0.35 0.70 -12.51
CA VAL A 288 1.57 -0.08 -12.78
C VAL A 288 1.67 -1.17 -11.72
N ALA A 289 1.95 -2.40 -12.14
CA ALA A 289 2.37 -3.48 -11.26
C ALA A 289 3.83 -3.80 -11.54
N GLU A 290 4.70 -3.72 -10.53
CA GLU A 290 6.12 -4.08 -10.68
C GLU A 290 6.44 -5.41 -9.96
N MET A 291 7.17 -6.29 -10.64
CA MET A 291 7.45 -7.65 -10.16
C MET A 291 8.88 -8.08 -10.48
N GLY A 292 9.66 -8.41 -9.44
CA GLY A 292 10.99 -8.97 -9.59
C GLY A 292 10.95 -10.48 -9.84
N THR A 293 11.67 -10.97 -10.85
CA THR A 293 11.69 -12.42 -11.18
C THR A 293 12.35 -13.30 -10.12
N GLN A 294 13.10 -12.71 -9.19
CA GLN A 294 13.80 -13.38 -8.09
C GLN A 294 13.29 -12.92 -6.71
N ASP A 295 12.10 -12.32 -6.66
CA ASP A 295 11.46 -11.91 -5.41
C ASP A 295 11.10 -13.15 -4.58
N ASN A 296 11.66 -13.23 -3.37
CA ASN A 296 11.41 -14.30 -2.40
C ASN A 296 10.36 -13.92 -1.34
N CYS A 297 9.86 -12.68 -1.41
CA CYS A 297 8.77 -12.16 -0.58
C CYS A 297 7.45 -12.42 -1.30
N PHE A 298 7.29 -11.87 -2.51
CA PHE A 298 6.10 -12.07 -3.35
C PHE A 298 6.51 -12.86 -4.58
N VAL A 299 6.31 -14.18 -4.54
CA VAL A 299 6.84 -15.06 -5.58
C VAL A 299 6.21 -14.77 -6.93
N ILE A 300 7.05 -14.72 -7.97
CA ILE A 300 6.66 -14.24 -9.30
C ILE A 300 5.47 -15.00 -9.90
N ASP A 301 5.37 -16.31 -9.66
CA ASP A 301 4.28 -17.13 -10.19
C ASP A 301 2.90 -16.70 -9.65
N ASP A 302 2.79 -16.40 -8.35
CA ASP A 302 1.55 -15.89 -7.76
C ASP A 302 1.32 -14.43 -8.09
N ALA A 303 2.40 -13.65 -8.20
CA ALA A 303 2.30 -12.26 -8.59
C ALA A 303 1.68 -12.14 -9.99
N LEU A 304 2.20 -12.89 -10.97
CA LEU A 304 1.65 -12.96 -12.32
C LEU A 304 0.21 -13.49 -12.35
N ALA A 305 -0.14 -14.47 -11.51
CA ALA A 305 -1.50 -14.96 -11.40
C ALA A 305 -2.46 -13.87 -10.88
N GLY A 306 -2.07 -13.14 -9.83
CA GLY A 306 -2.85 -12.03 -9.31
C GLY A 306 -2.97 -10.87 -10.30
N TYR A 307 -1.91 -10.53 -11.02
CA TYR A 307 -1.96 -9.52 -12.07
C TYR A 307 -2.89 -9.92 -13.22
N ALA A 308 -2.89 -11.19 -13.64
CA ALA A 308 -3.76 -11.66 -14.71
C ALA A 308 -5.25 -11.47 -14.41
N GLU A 309 -5.67 -11.55 -13.14
CA GLU A 309 -7.05 -11.25 -12.75
C GLU A 309 -7.41 -9.78 -12.94
N VAL A 310 -6.49 -8.88 -12.57
CA VAL A 310 -6.64 -7.42 -12.75
C VAL A 310 -6.62 -7.07 -14.24
N GLU A 311 -5.70 -7.64 -15.01
CA GLU A 311 -5.59 -7.45 -16.45
C GLU A 311 -6.87 -7.87 -17.18
N ARG A 312 -7.38 -9.06 -16.86
CA ARG A 312 -8.65 -9.56 -17.39
C ARG A 312 -9.79 -8.56 -17.19
N LEU A 313 -9.85 -7.89 -16.03
CA LEU A 313 -10.85 -6.85 -15.78
C LEU A 313 -10.60 -5.61 -16.64
N TYR A 314 -9.39 -5.07 -16.65
CA TYR A 314 -9.06 -3.86 -17.43
C TYR A 314 -9.35 -4.06 -18.92
N GLU A 315 -9.02 -5.23 -19.47
CA GLU A 315 -9.40 -5.62 -20.83
C GLU A 315 -10.92 -5.67 -21.03
N ALA A 316 -11.62 -6.35 -20.12
CA ALA A 316 -13.07 -6.53 -20.19
C ALA A 316 -13.87 -5.21 -20.17
N ILE A 317 -13.36 -4.18 -19.47
CA ILE A 317 -14.00 -2.86 -19.44
C ILE A 317 -13.49 -1.90 -20.53
N GLY A 318 -12.52 -2.32 -21.35
CA GLY A 318 -11.95 -1.54 -22.45
C GLY A 318 -10.96 -0.46 -22.00
N GLU A 319 -10.23 -0.70 -20.91
CA GLU A 319 -9.25 0.24 -20.32
C GLU A 319 -7.87 -0.42 -20.22
N GLY A 320 -7.59 -1.46 -21.01
CA GLY A 320 -6.32 -2.19 -20.98
C GLY A 320 -5.07 -1.32 -21.18
N ASP A 321 -5.21 -0.16 -21.84
CA ASP A 321 -4.13 0.81 -22.02
C ASP A 321 -3.77 1.60 -20.75
N LYS A 322 -4.53 1.38 -19.66
CA LYS A 322 -4.33 1.95 -18.32
C LYS A 322 -3.79 0.96 -17.30
N LEU A 323 -3.45 -0.26 -17.72
CA LEU A 323 -2.72 -1.21 -16.89
C LEU A 323 -1.41 -1.57 -17.57
N VAL A 324 -0.33 -1.64 -16.79
CA VAL A 324 0.96 -2.12 -17.29
C VAL A 324 1.62 -3.03 -16.27
N ASN A 325 2.22 -4.11 -16.77
CA ASN A 325 3.07 -5.02 -16.01
C ASN A 325 4.54 -4.68 -16.28
N ASP A 326 5.30 -4.37 -15.22
CA ASP A 326 6.74 -4.19 -15.26
C ASP A 326 7.43 -5.38 -14.56
N VAL A 327 7.71 -6.42 -15.34
CA VAL A 327 8.48 -7.58 -14.88
C VAL A 327 9.95 -7.36 -15.17
N PHE A 328 10.79 -7.36 -14.13
CA PHE A 328 12.21 -7.06 -14.25
C PHE A 328 13.09 -8.15 -13.63
N GLU A 329 14.34 -8.24 -14.11
CA GLU A 329 15.36 -9.10 -13.50
C GLU A 329 15.86 -8.47 -12.19
N GLY A 330 15.47 -9.08 -11.07
CA GLY A 330 15.84 -8.58 -9.74
C GLY A 330 15.09 -9.28 -8.62
N GLY A 331 15.49 -9.00 -7.39
CA GLY A 331 14.84 -9.50 -6.18
C GLY A 331 13.68 -8.62 -5.72
N HIS A 332 13.49 -8.54 -4.40
CA HIS A 332 12.46 -7.72 -3.77
C HIS A 332 12.86 -6.23 -3.74
N GLN A 333 12.74 -5.52 -4.85
CA GLN A 333 13.19 -4.13 -5.02
C GLN A 333 12.21 -3.31 -5.86
N PHE A 334 12.32 -1.99 -5.80
CA PHE A 334 11.49 -1.08 -6.59
C PHE A 334 12.12 -0.90 -7.97
N SER A 335 11.36 -1.12 -9.04
CA SER A 335 11.90 -0.98 -10.40
C SER A 335 12.00 0.49 -10.77
N GLY A 336 10.88 1.21 -10.76
CA GLY A 336 10.78 2.58 -11.21
C GLY A 336 10.97 2.76 -12.73
N ALA A 337 11.35 1.72 -13.47
CA ALA A 337 11.67 1.82 -14.89
C ALA A 337 10.47 2.27 -15.73
N VAL A 338 9.27 1.81 -15.36
CA VAL A 338 8.01 2.20 -16.00
C VAL A 338 7.23 3.20 -15.14
N ALA A 339 7.28 3.06 -13.81
CA ALA A 339 6.40 3.80 -12.90
C ALA A 339 6.54 5.33 -13.03
N TYR A 340 7.75 5.86 -13.17
CA TYR A 340 7.94 7.31 -13.24
C TYR A 340 7.30 7.93 -14.49
N ASP A 341 7.59 7.38 -15.66
CA ASP A 341 7.03 7.85 -16.94
C ASP A 341 5.50 7.64 -16.98
N TRP A 342 5.01 6.60 -16.30
CA TRP A 342 3.59 6.35 -16.17
C TRP A 342 2.88 7.43 -15.36
N PHE A 343 3.48 7.87 -14.25
CA PHE A 343 2.94 8.98 -13.47
C PHE A 343 2.94 10.27 -14.29
N GLU A 344 4.01 10.57 -15.03
CA GLU A 344 4.08 11.76 -15.90
C GLU A 344 3.00 11.76 -16.99
N ARG A 345 2.65 10.58 -17.52
CA ARG A 345 1.60 10.45 -18.53
C ARG A 345 0.20 10.75 -17.97
N TRP A 346 -0.05 10.38 -16.71
CA TRP A 346 -1.41 10.28 -16.15
C TRP A 346 -1.73 11.31 -15.07
N LEU A 347 -0.72 12.02 -14.56
CA LEU A 347 -0.86 13.21 -13.73
C LEU A 347 -0.43 14.41 -14.55
#